data_AF-A0A443RYS8-F1
#
_entry.id   AF-A0A443RYS8-F1
#
_cell.length_a   1.000
_cell.length_b   1.000
_cell.length_c   1.000
_cell.angle_alpha   90.00
_cell.angle_beta   90.00
_cell.angle_gamma   90.00
#
_symmetry.space_group_name_H-M   'P 1'
#
loop_
_entity.id
_entity.type
_entity.pdbx_description
1 polymer ?
#
loop_
_entity_poly.entity_id
_entity_poly.type
_entity_poly.pdbx_seq_one_letter_code
_entity_poly.pdbx_strand_id
1 'polypeptide(L)'
;MALGAFYPFARNHNTDDGIDQDPVSLGPTVVNASINALQIRYKLLPYLYTLFYRAHKFGETVARPLLFVFPKDQIARKIETQFMWGSGLMIAPVLEEKTTEINVYLPAGRWYRILDSQLINSSGEFVKFSAPIYAINVFMRGGSVIVFSDKILQTSELADKAIRFNLIVILDENNKAKGDFFWDDGDSVDSIERNEYNYVTFNVKNNSLSIKTHKYGYKVEKIMQSIHVFGVYKRPQRVTVNGHETKFDYFEKLNWILIYYKGNIFSNHF
;
A
#
# COMPACT_ATOMS: atom_id res chain seq x y z
N MET A 1 15.60 12.19 -0.80
CA MET A 1 14.19 12.11 -1.28
C MET A 1 13.53 10.75 -1.06
N ALA A 2 14.10 9.63 -1.52
CA ALA A 2 13.41 8.32 -1.55
C ALA A 2 12.81 7.86 -0.21
N LEU A 3 13.60 7.82 0.88
CA LEU A 3 13.10 7.50 2.22
C LEU A 3 12.02 8.49 2.69
N GLY A 4 12.28 9.79 2.54
CA GLY A 4 11.38 10.85 3.00
C GLY A 4 10.00 10.83 2.33
N ALA A 5 9.86 10.24 1.14
CA ALA A 5 8.56 9.99 0.51
C ALA A 5 7.65 9.06 1.33
N PHE A 6 8.22 8.29 2.27
CA PHE A 6 7.49 7.39 3.17
C PHE A 6 7.38 7.93 4.60
N TYR A 7 7.75 9.18 4.85
CA TYR A 7 7.37 9.82 6.11
C TYR A 7 5.89 10.19 6.08
N PRO A 8 5.13 10.01 7.18
CA PRO A 8 3.73 10.43 7.23
C PRO A 8 3.59 11.91 6.83
N PHE A 9 4.46 12.77 7.39
CA PHE A 9 4.70 14.13 6.94
C PHE A 9 5.97 14.19 6.06
N ALA A 10 5.79 14.35 4.76
CA ALA A 10 6.89 14.36 3.78
C ALA A 10 7.09 15.79 3.24
N ARG A 11 8.15 16.46 3.69
CA ARG A 11 8.50 17.82 3.26
C ARG A 11 10.00 17.92 3.00
N ASN A 12 10.37 18.50 1.85
CA ASN A 12 11.72 19.02 1.63
C ASN A 12 11.73 20.48 2.13
N HIS A 13 12.67 20.82 2.99
CA HIS A 13 12.82 22.15 3.57
C HIS A 13 14.31 22.45 3.73
N ASN A 14 14.68 23.73 3.65
CA ASN A 14 16.07 24.18 3.67
C ASN A 14 16.24 25.41 4.57
N THR A 15 17.48 25.68 4.99
CA THR A 15 17.88 26.92 5.65
C THR A 15 18.12 28.04 4.64
N ASP A 16 18.13 29.30 5.09
CA ASP A 16 18.25 30.49 4.24
C ASP A 16 19.53 30.49 3.38
N ASP A 17 20.68 30.20 4.00
CA ASP A 17 21.98 30.12 3.32
C ASP A 17 22.28 28.74 2.70
N GLY A 18 21.30 27.83 2.68
CA GLY A 18 21.48 26.48 2.16
C GLY A 18 21.52 26.46 0.64
N ILE A 19 22.37 25.60 0.04
CA ILE A 19 22.30 25.35 -1.40
C ILE A 19 20.96 24.72 -1.78
N ASP A 20 20.45 25.05 -2.96
CA ASP A 20 19.20 24.47 -3.47
C ASP A 20 19.24 22.93 -3.44
N GLN A 21 18.20 22.35 -2.86
CA GLN A 21 18.10 20.90 -2.67
C GLN A 21 16.70 20.35 -2.98
N ASP A 22 15.85 21.14 -3.61
CA ASP A 22 14.61 20.62 -4.17
C ASP A 22 14.91 19.60 -5.29
N PRO A 23 13.97 18.73 -5.66
CA PRO A 23 14.27 17.65 -6.60
C PRO A 23 14.79 18.11 -7.96
N VAL A 24 14.39 19.30 -8.45
CA VAL A 24 14.73 19.76 -9.80
C VAL A 24 16.06 20.50 -9.87
N SER A 25 16.60 20.95 -8.74
CA SER A 25 17.94 21.57 -8.65
C SER A 25 19.09 20.55 -8.60
N LEU A 26 18.82 19.26 -8.37
CA LEU A 26 19.84 18.22 -8.15
C LEU A 26 20.10 17.28 -9.35
N GLY A 27 19.58 17.63 -10.54
CA GLY A 27 19.86 16.94 -11.79
C GLY A 27 19.06 15.65 -12.06
N PRO A 28 19.22 15.03 -13.26
CA PRO A 28 18.28 14.03 -13.77
C PRO A 28 18.15 12.76 -12.92
N THR A 29 19.25 12.29 -12.31
CA THR A 29 19.23 11.10 -11.45
C THR A 29 18.35 11.30 -10.23
N VAL A 30 18.48 12.46 -9.57
CA VAL A 30 17.68 12.79 -8.39
C VAL A 30 16.23 13.06 -8.76
N VAL A 31 15.98 13.74 -9.88
CA VAL A 31 14.63 13.93 -10.43
C VAL A 31 13.93 12.59 -10.64
N ASN A 32 14.57 11.65 -11.35
CA ASN A 32 13.98 10.34 -11.64
C ASN A 32 13.72 9.52 -10.36
N ALA A 33 14.68 9.50 -9.43
CA ALA A 33 14.51 8.84 -8.14
C ALA A 33 13.35 9.44 -7.33
N SER A 34 13.22 10.77 -7.37
CA SER A 34 12.14 11.50 -6.68
C SER A 34 10.78 11.19 -7.30
N ILE A 35 10.67 11.19 -8.63
CA ILE A 35 9.45 10.83 -9.35
C ILE A 35 9.01 9.41 -8.97
N ASN A 36 9.92 8.43 -8.98
CA ASN A 36 9.60 7.05 -8.65
C ASN A 36 9.06 6.91 -7.22
N ALA A 37 9.74 7.50 -6.24
CA ALA A 37 9.33 7.44 -4.84
C ALA A 37 8.00 8.17 -4.59
N LEU A 38 7.83 9.36 -5.17
CA LEU A 38 6.59 10.15 -5.02
C LEU A 38 5.41 9.49 -5.75
N GLN A 39 5.62 8.87 -6.91
CA GLN A 39 4.54 8.14 -7.58
C GLN A 39 4.04 6.96 -6.74
N ILE A 40 4.93 6.23 -6.06
CA ILE A 40 4.52 5.17 -5.12
C ILE A 40 3.71 5.78 -3.97
N ARG A 41 4.22 6.86 -3.35
CA ARG A 41 3.53 7.56 -2.27
C ARG A 41 2.12 7.98 -2.68
N TYR A 42 1.99 8.67 -3.82
CA TYR A 42 0.72 9.25 -4.26
C TYR A 42 -0.33 8.19 -4.61
N LYS A 43 0.08 7.08 -5.24
CA LYS A 43 -0.81 5.92 -5.43
C LYS A 43 -1.30 5.33 -4.11
N LEU A 44 -0.46 5.34 -3.07
CA LEU A 44 -0.75 4.78 -1.75
C LEU A 44 -1.40 5.77 -0.77
N LEU A 45 -1.71 7.00 -1.18
CA LEU A 45 -2.43 7.95 -0.32
C LEU A 45 -3.75 7.41 0.25
N PRO A 46 -4.57 6.63 -0.49
CA PRO A 46 -5.78 6.04 0.09
C PRO A 46 -5.49 5.12 1.27
N TYR A 47 -4.41 4.33 1.18
CA TYR A 47 -3.94 3.49 2.28
C TYR A 47 -3.39 4.34 3.43
N LEU A 48 -2.50 5.30 3.15
CA LEU A 48 -1.91 6.18 4.16
C LEU A 48 -2.99 6.97 4.92
N TYR A 49 -4.00 7.48 4.22
CA TYR A 49 -5.12 8.22 4.80
C TYR A 49 -5.98 7.32 5.70
N THR A 50 -6.22 6.07 5.28
CA THR A 50 -6.86 5.06 6.13
C THR A 50 -6.05 4.79 7.40
N LEU A 51 -4.71 4.74 7.33
CA LEU A 51 -3.87 4.60 8.52
C LEU A 51 -3.99 5.80 9.47
N PHE A 52 -4.11 7.03 8.95
CA PHE A 52 -4.36 8.22 9.77
C PHE A 52 -5.73 8.18 10.44
N TYR A 53 -6.77 7.74 9.73
CA TYR A 53 -8.08 7.48 10.34
C TYR A 53 -7.96 6.48 11.49
N ARG A 54 -7.25 5.36 11.30
CA ARG A 54 -7.04 4.37 12.37
C ARG A 54 -6.27 4.94 13.55
N ALA A 55 -5.26 5.76 13.30
CA ALA A 55 -4.50 6.44 14.33
C ALA A 55 -5.40 7.38 15.16
N HIS A 56 -6.19 8.21 14.48
CA HIS A 56 -7.13 9.13 15.12
C HIS A 56 -8.22 8.39 15.90
N LYS A 57 -8.85 7.36 15.31
CA LYS A 57 -10.01 6.69 15.92
C LYS A 57 -9.66 5.65 16.97
N PHE A 58 -8.53 4.95 16.82
CA PHE A 58 -8.18 3.79 17.65
C PHE A 58 -6.82 3.92 18.35
N GLY A 59 -6.10 5.04 18.20
CA GLY A 59 -4.79 5.23 18.81
C GLY A 59 -3.67 4.37 18.19
N GLU A 60 -3.86 3.92 16.94
CA GLU A 60 -2.81 3.19 16.23
C GLU A 60 -1.66 4.09 15.74
N THR A 61 -0.55 3.48 15.34
CA THR A 61 0.60 4.18 14.76
C THR A 61 0.59 4.11 13.22
N VAL A 62 0.86 5.20 12.52
CA VAL A 62 0.94 5.20 11.04
C VAL A 62 2.23 4.51 10.56
N ALA A 63 3.37 5.17 10.78
CA ALA A 63 4.69 4.56 10.66
C ALA A 63 5.01 3.85 11.98
N ARG A 64 5.48 2.60 11.93
CA ARG A 64 5.74 1.80 13.13
C ARG A 64 6.94 0.85 12.95
N PRO A 65 7.67 0.56 14.03
CA PRO A 65 8.77 -0.42 13.98
C PRO A 65 8.24 -1.83 13.69
N LEU A 66 9.09 -2.70 13.17
CA LEU A 66 8.73 -4.10 12.91
C LEU A 66 8.22 -4.80 14.17
N LEU A 67 8.76 -4.45 15.34
CA LEU A 67 8.39 -5.03 16.63
C LEU A 67 6.90 -4.86 16.97
N PHE A 68 6.23 -3.81 16.49
CA PHE A 68 4.80 -3.59 16.72
C PHE A 68 3.94 -4.58 15.92
N VAL A 69 4.48 -5.07 14.81
CA VAL A 69 3.79 -6.01 13.90
C VAL A 69 4.18 -7.45 14.20
N PHE A 70 5.42 -7.69 14.64
CA PHE A 70 6.00 -8.99 14.92
C PHE A 70 6.58 -9.06 16.34
N PRO A 71 5.78 -8.87 17.40
CA PRO A 71 6.31 -8.74 18.76
C PRO A 71 6.97 -10.01 19.27
N LYS A 72 6.65 -11.19 18.72
CA LYS A 72 7.25 -12.48 19.14
C LYS A 72 8.59 -12.78 18.47
N ASP A 73 8.93 -12.04 17.41
CA ASP A 73 10.16 -12.21 16.66
C ASP A 73 11.29 -11.40 17.32
N GLN A 74 12.31 -12.08 17.83
CA GLN A 74 13.40 -11.44 18.57
C GLN A 74 14.32 -10.61 17.67
N ILE A 75 14.43 -10.95 16.38
CA ILE A 75 15.25 -10.21 15.43
C ILE A 75 14.51 -8.94 15.04
N ALA A 76 13.22 -9.04 14.70
CA ALA A 76 12.36 -7.90 14.37
C ALA A 76 12.35 -6.81 15.46
N ARG A 77 12.50 -7.18 16.74
CA ARG A 77 12.61 -6.24 17.87
C ARG A 77 13.85 -5.34 17.82
N LYS A 78 14.91 -5.77 17.14
CA LYS A 78 16.19 -5.07 17.06
C LYS A 78 16.39 -4.33 15.74
N ILE A 79 15.45 -4.44 14.80
CA ILE A 79 15.54 -3.77 13.50
C ILE A 79 15.17 -2.30 13.65
N GLU A 80 16.12 -1.43 13.35
CA GLU A 80 15.99 0.03 13.38
C GLU A 80 16.14 0.68 11.99
N THR A 81 16.56 -0.11 11.00
CA THR A 81 16.84 0.34 9.63
C THR A 81 15.67 0.13 8.67
N GLN A 82 14.56 -0.44 9.14
CA GLN A 82 13.33 -0.70 8.38
C GLN A 82 12.12 -0.30 9.21
N PHE A 83 11.03 0.08 8.55
CA PHE A 83 9.78 0.40 9.24
C PHE A 83 8.57 -0.02 8.41
N MET A 84 7.42 -0.08 9.08
CA MET A 84 6.14 -0.43 8.48
C MET A 84 5.26 0.82 8.34
N TRP A 85 4.50 0.90 7.27
CA TRP A 85 3.24 1.64 7.22
C TRP A 85 2.10 0.68 7.58
N GLY A 86 1.45 0.94 8.70
CA GLY A 86 0.46 0.03 9.27
C GLY A 86 1.08 -1.35 9.50
N SER A 87 0.34 -2.41 9.17
CA SER A 87 0.82 -3.80 9.22
C SER A 87 1.09 -4.41 7.85
N GLY A 88 0.79 -3.68 6.76
CA GLY A 88 0.69 -4.23 5.41
C GLY A 88 1.82 -3.84 4.45
N LEU A 89 2.60 -2.80 4.76
CA LEU A 89 3.65 -2.30 3.89
C LEU A 89 4.94 -2.05 4.66
N MET A 90 6.05 -2.65 4.23
CA MET A 90 7.38 -2.47 4.81
C MET A 90 8.26 -1.65 3.88
N ILE A 91 8.99 -0.69 4.44
CA ILE A 91 9.94 0.17 3.76
C ILE A 91 11.35 -0.16 4.25
N ALA A 92 12.24 -0.48 3.32
CA ALA A 92 13.65 -0.80 3.58
C ALA A 92 14.55 0.15 2.76
N PRO A 93 14.93 1.30 3.33
CA PRO A 93 15.77 2.29 2.65
C PRO A 93 17.25 1.88 2.57
N VAL A 94 17.96 2.45 1.61
CA VAL A 94 19.42 2.59 1.68
C VAL A 94 19.74 3.78 2.58
N LEU A 95 20.63 3.58 3.57
CA LEU A 95 21.01 4.61 4.55
C LEU A 95 22.51 4.97 4.49
N GLU A 96 23.28 4.28 3.66
CA GLU A 96 24.72 4.46 3.52
C GLU A 96 25.06 4.88 2.09
N GLU A 97 26.04 5.77 1.94
CA GLU A 97 26.48 6.24 0.63
C GLU A 97 27.07 5.11 -0.22
N LYS A 98 26.89 5.22 -1.55
CA LYS A 98 27.46 4.30 -2.56
C LYS A 98 26.98 2.84 -2.46
N THR A 99 26.01 2.55 -1.60
CA THR A 99 25.38 1.23 -1.47
C THR A 99 24.44 0.94 -2.63
N THR A 100 24.61 -0.24 -3.26
CA THR A 100 23.79 -0.72 -4.39
C THR A 100 23.06 -2.03 -4.08
N GLU A 101 23.29 -2.62 -2.91
CA GLU A 101 22.62 -3.80 -2.37
C GLU A 101 22.41 -3.59 -0.87
N ILE A 102 21.25 -3.95 -0.34
CA ILE A 102 20.97 -3.92 1.10
C ILE A 102 20.56 -5.29 1.60
N ASN A 103 20.90 -5.58 2.85
CA ASN A 103 20.46 -6.79 3.54
C ASN A 103 19.22 -6.47 4.36
N VAL A 104 18.07 -7.00 3.96
CA VAL A 104 16.76 -6.67 4.55
C VAL A 104 16.29 -7.84 5.38
N TYR A 105 15.93 -7.60 6.64
CA TYR A 105 15.24 -8.61 7.44
C TYR A 105 13.80 -8.74 6.97
N LEU A 106 13.41 -9.94 6.53
CA LEU A 106 12.04 -10.31 6.23
C LEU A 106 11.52 -11.21 7.35
N PRO A 107 10.58 -10.74 8.19
CA PRO A 107 9.89 -11.60 9.14
C PRO A 107 9.20 -12.77 8.44
N ALA A 108 8.97 -13.86 9.18
CA ALA A 108 8.35 -15.06 8.61
C ALA A 108 7.00 -14.76 7.95
N GLY A 109 6.82 -15.30 6.75
CA GLY A 109 5.63 -15.15 5.93
C GLY A 109 5.94 -14.65 4.51
N ARG A 110 4.87 -14.36 3.77
CA ARG A 110 4.93 -13.94 2.38
C ARG A 110 5.12 -12.44 2.25
N TRP A 111 5.97 -12.04 1.32
CA TRP A 111 6.28 -10.65 1.00
C TRP A 111 6.28 -10.47 -0.51
N TYR A 112 5.67 -9.39 -0.98
CA TYR A 112 5.68 -9.00 -2.37
C TYR A 112 6.51 -7.73 -2.53
N ARG A 113 7.64 -7.82 -3.24
CA ARG A 113 8.51 -6.67 -3.52
C ARG A 113 7.97 -5.91 -4.73
N ILE A 114 7.70 -4.62 -4.54
CA ILE A 114 7.07 -3.78 -5.59
C ILE A 114 8.01 -3.60 -6.79
N LEU A 115 9.30 -3.41 -6.55
CA LEU A 115 10.27 -2.97 -7.56
C LEU A 115 10.37 -3.94 -8.76
N ASP A 116 10.40 -5.24 -8.49
CA ASP A 116 10.58 -6.30 -9.49
C ASP A 116 9.44 -7.32 -9.50
N SER A 117 8.33 -7.01 -8.80
CA SER A 117 7.17 -7.89 -8.70
C SER A 117 7.48 -9.28 -8.14
N GLN A 118 8.49 -9.40 -7.28
CA GLN A 118 8.90 -10.69 -6.72
C GLN A 118 8.04 -11.07 -5.52
N LEU A 119 7.50 -12.29 -5.53
CA LEU A 119 6.85 -12.91 -4.38
C LEU A 119 7.87 -13.79 -3.64
N ILE A 120 8.07 -13.51 -2.36
CA ILE A 120 9.09 -14.12 -1.49
C ILE A 120 8.37 -14.77 -0.31
N ASN A 121 8.66 -16.05 -0.05
CA ASN A 121 8.23 -16.70 1.19
C ASN A 121 9.45 -16.73 2.11
N SER A 122 9.43 -15.94 3.19
CA SER A 122 10.51 -15.91 4.16
C SER A 122 10.21 -16.78 5.37
N SER A 123 11.26 -17.39 5.91
CA SER A 123 11.24 -18.11 7.18
C SER A 123 11.58 -17.23 8.40
N GLY A 124 11.82 -15.92 8.20
CA GLY A 124 12.29 -15.01 9.25
C GLY A 124 13.79 -14.75 9.13
N GLU A 125 14.24 -14.27 7.98
CA GLU A 125 15.67 -14.23 7.61
C GLU A 125 16.08 -12.90 6.97
N PHE A 126 17.40 -12.69 6.90
CA PHE A 126 17.96 -11.59 6.13
C PHE A 126 18.12 -12.00 4.67
N VAL A 127 17.62 -11.18 3.76
CA VAL A 127 17.69 -11.40 2.31
C VAL A 127 18.34 -10.19 1.64
N LYS A 128 19.28 -10.47 0.74
CA LYS A 128 19.96 -9.45 -0.05
C LYS A 128 19.07 -8.98 -1.20
N PHE A 129 18.97 -7.66 -1.35
CA PHE A 129 18.18 -7.02 -2.38
C PHE A 129 18.97 -5.96 -3.11
N SER A 130 18.84 -5.95 -4.44
CA SER A 130 19.29 -4.82 -5.26
C SER A 130 18.63 -3.53 -4.78
N ALA A 131 19.42 -2.46 -4.72
CA ALA A 131 18.99 -1.13 -4.31
C ALA A 131 19.57 -0.09 -5.29
N PRO A 132 19.08 -0.05 -6.54
CA PRO A 132 19.55 0.91 -7.52
C PRO A 132 19.20 2.34 -7.07
N ILE A 133 20.05 3.31 -7.42
CA ILE A 133 19.95 4.70 -6.96
C ILE A 133 18.60 5.39 -7.23
N TYR A 134 17.84 4.90 -8.21
CA TYR A 134 16.55 5.44 -8.61
C TYR A 134 15.33 4.81 -7.91
N ALA A 135 15.54 3.84 -7.00
CA ALA A 135 14.45 3.11 -6.35
C ALA A 135 14.71 2.87 -4.86
N ILE A 136 13.62 2.57 -4.15
CA ILE A 136 13.61 2.16 -2.75
C ILE A 136 12.93 0.80 -2.64
N ASN A 137 13.45 -0.06 -1.76
CA ASN A 137 12.86 -1.37 -1.51
C ASN A 137 11.60 -1.22 -0.65
N VAL A 138 10.46 -1.61 -1.23
CA VAL A 138 9.15 -1.58 -0.59
C VAL A 138 8.49 -2.94 -0.76
N PHE A 139 7.98 -3.50 0.33
CA PHE A 139 7.42 -4.84 0.37
C PHE A 139 5.99 -4.79 0.92
N MET A 140 5.05 -5.42 0.22
CA MET A 140 3.70 -5.64 0.70
C MET A 140 3.62 -7.00 1.39
N ARG A 141 3.06 -7.01 2.60
CA ARG A 141 2.97 -8.22 3.43
C ARG A 141 1.78 -9.07 3.02
N GLY A 142 1.98 -10.38 2.94
CA GLY A 142 0.92 -11.38 2.85
C GLY A 142 -0.10 -11.24 3.98
N GLY A 143 -1.36 -11.52 3.68
CA GLY A 143 -2.47 -11.28 4.59
C GLY A 143 -3.07 -9.88 4.50
N SER A 144 -2.63 -9.04 3.56
CA SER A 144 -3.06 -7.63 3.46
C SER A 144 -3.93 -7.37 2.24
N VAL A 145 -4.95 -6.54 2.42
CA VAL A 145 -5.69 -5.87 1.35
C VAL A 145 -5.38 -4.38 1.43
N ILE A 146 -4.83 -3.82 0.35
CA ILE A 146 -4.39 -2.43 0.27
C ILE A 146 -5.17 -1.73 -0.85
N VAL A 147 -5.77 -0.58 -0.52
CA VAL A 147 -6.40 0.29 -1.51
C VAL A 147 -5.38 1.28 -2.05
N PHE A 148 -5.33 1.42 -3.37
CA PHE A 148 -4.49 2.40 -4.05
C PHE A 148 -5.27 3.09 -5.16
N SER A 149 -4.83 4.27 -5.56
CA SER A 149 -5.42 5.01 -6.68
C SER A 149 -4.59 4.84 -7.95
N ASP A 150 -5.17 5.25 -9.08
CA ASP A 150 -4.40 5.56 -10.27
C ASP A 150 -3.34 6.64 -10.00
N LYS A 151 -2.42 6.83 -10.96
CA LYS A 151 -1.40 7.87 -10.88
C LYS A 151 -2.08 9.25 -10.85
N ILE A 152 -1.75 10.03 -9.84
CA ILE A 152 -2.15 11.43 -9.64
C ILE A 152 -0.90 12.28 -9.40
N LEU A 153 -0.99 13.59 -9.63
CA LEU A 153 0.05 14.58 -9.35
C LEU A 153 -0.25 15.39 -8.08
N GLN A 154 -1.54 15.61 -7.78
CA GLN A 154 -2.01 16.36 -6.63
C GLN A 154 -3.25 15.70 -6.00
N THR A 155 -3.48 15.94 -4.71
CA THR A 155 -4.57 15.28 -3.96
C THR A 155 -5.95 15.72 -4.43
N SER A 156 -6.12 16.93 -4.97
CA SER A 156 -7.40 17.40 -5.50
C SER A 156 -7.92 16.55 -6.67
N GLU A 157 -7.04 15.84 -7.39
CA GLU A 157 -7.46 14.88 -8.41
C GLU A 157 -8.23 13.71 -7.80
N LEU A 158 -7.98 13.34 -6.54
CA LEU A 158 -8.75 12.29 -5.86
C LEU A 158 -10.23 12.65 -5.68
N ALA A 159 -10.60 13.93 -5.76
CA ALA A 159 -11.99 14.35 -5.76
C ALA A 159 -12.69 14.07 -7.12
N ASP A 160 -11.92 13.99 -8.21
CA ASP A 160 -12.44 13.70 -9.54
C ASP A 160 -13.11 12.31 -9.58
N LYS A 161 -14.27 12.25 -10.23
CA LYS A 161 -15.01 11.00 -10.49
C LYS A 161 -14.27 10.11 -11.49
N ALA A 162 -13.35 10.67 -12.28
CA ALA A 162 -12.50 9.94 -13.20
C ALA A 162 -11.39 9.15 -12.49
N ILE A 163 -10.98 9.56 -11.28
CA ILE A 163 -9.97 8.84 -10.50
C ILE A 163 -10.55 7.56 -9.91
N ARG A 164 -9.79 6.48 -10.11
CA ARG A 164 -10.20 5.11 -9.89
C ARG A 164 -9.39 4.53 -8.75
N PHE A 165 -10.07 3.76 -7.91
CA PHE A 165 -9.43 2.98 -6.86
C PHE A 165 -9.27 1.54 -7.31
N ASN A 166 -8.25 0.91 -6.77
CA ASN A 166 -7.87 -0.45 -7.10
C ASN A 166 -7.48 -1.17 -5.80
N LEU A 167 -7.66 -2.48 -5.77
CA LEU A 167 -7.26 -3.31 -4.64
C LEU A 167 -6.03 -4.13 -4.98
N ILE A 168 -5.08 -4.17 -4.05
CA ILE A 168 -4.02 -5.16 -4.00
C ILE A 168 -4.34 -6.10 -2.85
N VAL A 169 -4.50 -7.38 -3.17
CA VAL A 169 -4.71 -8.47 -2.21
C VAL A 169 -3.46 -9.34 -2.26
N ILE A 170 -2.71 -9.40 -1.17
CA ILE A 170 -1.57 -10.30 -1.04
C ILE A 170 -2.03 -11.44 -0.12
N LEU A 171 -2.28 -12.61 -0.68
CA LEU A 171 -2.71 -13.77 0.12
C LEU A 171 -1.59 -14.21 1.05
N ASP A 172 -1.92 -14.54 2.29
CA ASP A 172 -1.00 -15.24 3.20
C ASP A 172 -0.88 -16.73 2.83
N GLU A 173 -0.15 -17.48 3.65
CA GLU A 173 0.13 -18.91 3.52
C GLU A 173 -1.15 -19.74 3.66
N ASN A 174 -2.19 -19.19 4.29
CA ASN A 174 -3.50 -19.79 4.49
C ASN A 174 -4.54 -19.30 3.46
N ASN A 175 -4.10 -18.61 2.41
CA ASN A 175 -4.96 -17.98 1.39
C ASN A 175 -5.98 -16.99 1.97
N LYS A 176 -5.57 -16.24 2.99
CA LYS A 176 -6.36 -15.19 3.64
C LYS A 176 -5.72 -13.83 3.44
N ALA A 177 -6.55 -12.79 3.52
CA ALA A 177 -6.11 -11.41 3.56
C ALA A 177 -7.20 -10.52 4.18
N LYS A 178 -6.80 -9.41 4.80
CA LYS A 178 -7.72 -8.42 5.36
C LYS A 178 -7.20 -7.00 5.14
N GLY A 179 -8.11 -6.04 5.13
CA GLY A 179 -7.79 -4.63 5.09
C GLY A 179 -9.02 -3.79 5.30
N ASP A 180 -8.86 -2.48 5.26
CA ASP A 180 -9.94 -1.52 5.40
C ASP A 180 -9.69 -0.31 4.51
N PHE A 181 -10.75 0.48 4.33
CA PHE A 181 -10.70 1.71 3.55
C PHE A 181 -11.62 2.75 4.15
N PHE A 182 -11.02 3.89 4.48
CA PHE A 182 -11.71 5.09 4.94
C PHE A 182 -11.68 6.16 3.85
N TRP A 183 -12.80 6.86 3.68
CA TRP A 183 -12.91 7.96 2.73
C TRP A 183 -13.95 9.00 3.16
N ASP A 184 -13.58 10.26 3.18
CA ASP A 184 -14.47 11.41 3.37
C ASP A 184 -14.15 12.48 2.30
N ASP A 185 -14.44 13.76 2.58
CA ASP A 185 -14.12 14.86 1.67
C ASP A 185 -12.66 15.36 1.77
N GLY A 186 -11.90 14.88 2.76
CA GLY A 186 -10.48 15.19 2.97
C GLY A 186 -10.18 16.47 3.76
N ASP A 187 -11.16 17.37 3.92
CA ASP A 187 -10.92 18.74 4.40
C ASP A 187 -11.90 19.20 5.51
N SER A 188 -13.12 18.67 5.56
CA SER A 188 -14.11 19.09 6.57
C SER A 188 -13.68 18.73 7.98
N VAL A 189 -13.91 19.65 8.90
CA VAL A 189 -13.70 19.43 10.34
C VAL A 189 -14.76 18.45 10.86
N ASP A 190 -14.34 17.54 11.73
CA ASP A 190 -15.18 16.59 12.46
C ASP A 190 -16.05 15.69 11.56
N SER A 191 -15.51 15.26 10.40
CA SER A 191 -16.21 14.39 9.45
C SER A 191 -16.73 13.09 10.11
N ILE A 192 -15.98 12.55 11.08
CA ILE A 192 -16.31 11.32 11.81
C ILE A 192 -17.48 11.55 12.76
N GLU A 193 -17.45 12.60 13.57
CA GLU A 193 -18.49 13.00 14.52
C GLU A 193 -19.79 13.34 13.78
N ARG A 194 -19.66 14.07 12.68
CA ARG A 194 -20.77 14.41 11.78
C ARG A 194 -21.26 13.25 10.94
N ASN A 195 -20.62 12.09 11.02
CA ASN A 195 -21.00 10.88 10.29
C ASN A 195 -20.93 11.03 8.75
N GLU A 196 -20.10 11.95 8.26
CA GLU A 196 -19.92 12.33 6.85
C GLU A 196 -18.69 11.66 6.23
N TYR A 197 -18.62 10.34 6.37
CA TYR A 197 -17.52 9.53 5.85
C TYR A 197 -18.03 8.16 5.39
N ASN A 198 -17.16 7.43 4.71
CA ASN A 198 -17.36 6.05 4.29
C ASN A 198 -16.29 5.17 4.92
N TYR A 199 -16.68 3.97 5.36
CA TYR A 199 -15.76 2.99 5.92
C TYR A 199 -16.19 1.58 5.58
N VAL A 200 -15.27 0.82 4.98
CA VAL A 200 -15.47 -0.59 4.59
C VAL A 200 -14.30 -1.44 5.08
N THR A 201 -14.57 -2.72 5.31
CA THR A 201 -13.53 -3.72 5.58
C THR A 201 -13.57 -4.83 4.53
N PHE A 202 -12.39 -5.27 4.12
CA PHE A 202 -12.18 -6.38 3.21
C PHE A 202 -11.79 -7.62 3.99
N ASN A 203 -12.37 -8.77 3.62
CA ASN A 203 -11.96 -10.06 4.15
C ASN A 203 -11.90 -11.10 3.04
N VAL A 204 -10.73 -11.70 2.87
CA VAL A 204 -10.47 -12.80 1.95
C VAL A 204 -10.34 -14.09 2.74
N LYS A 205 -11.17 -15.07 2.41
CA LYS A 205 -11.11 -16.44 2.92
C LYS A 205 -11.80 -17.37 1.93
N ASN A 206 -11.40 -18.64 1.90
CA ASN A 206 -12.04 -19.66 1.05
C ASN A 206 -12.17 -19.22 -0.42
N ASN A 207 -11.12 -18.60 -0.97
CA ASN A 207 -11.08 -18.06 -2.34
C ASN A 207 -12.14 -17.00 -2.66
N SER A 208 -12.70 -16.33 -1.64
CA SER A 208 -13.69 -15.27 -1.80
C SER A 208 -13.23 -14.01 -1.08
N LEU A 209 -13.28 -12.88 -1.77
CA LEU A 209 -13.16 -11.54 -1.21
C LEU A 209 -14.57 -11.02 -0.91
N SER A 210 -14.81 -10.65 0.34
CA SER A 210 -16.06 -10.03 0.82
C SER A 210 -15.80 -8.60 1.27
N ILE A 211 -16.79 -7.71 1.08
CA ILE A 211 -16.69 -6.29 1.42
C ILE A 211 -17.84 -5.95 2.38
N LYS A 212 -17.47 -5.66 3.63
CA LYS A 212 -18.44 -5.21 4.63
C LYS A 212 -18.41 -3.70 4.75
N THR A 213 -19.51 -3.06 4.37
CA THR A 213 -19.75 -1.63 4.63
C THR A 213 -20.18 -1.42 6.07
N HIS A 214 -19.42 -0.60 6.81
CA HIS A 214 -19.78 -0.18 8.16
C HIS A 214 -20.41 1.21 8.16
N LYS A 215 -19.96 2.09 7.24
CA LYS A 215 -20.51 3.43 7.06
C LYS A 215 -20.54 3.81 5.59
N TYR A 216 -21.66 4.37 5.16
CA TYR A 216 -21.82 5.06 3.89
C TYR A 216 -22.53 6.41 4.13
N GLY A 217 -21.79 7.36 4.70
CA GLY A 217 -22.29 8.68 5.10
C GLY A 217 -21.92 9.80 4.14
N TYR A 218 -20.88 9.59 3.32
CA TYR A 218 -20.44 10.56 2.33
C TYR A 218 -20.84 10.09 0.93
N LYS A 219 -21.83 10.78 0.33
CA LYS A 219 -22.46 10.40 -0.94
C LYS A 219 -21.54 10.71 -2.13
N VAL A 220 -20.50 9.91 -2.29
CA VAL A 220 -19.58 9.95 -3.42
C VAL A 220 -19.55 8.59 -4.11
N GLU A 221 -19.55 8.64 -5.45
CA GLU A 221 -19.30 7.47 -6.26
C GLU A 221 -17.80 7.30 -6.45
N LYS A 222 -17.18 6.43 -5.66
CA LYS A 222 -15.81 5.99 -5.91
C LYS A 222 -15.81 4.62 -6.57
N ILE A 223 -15.27 4.58 -7.79
CA ILE A 223 -15.27 3.39 -8.63
C ILE A 223 -14.03 2.57 -8.33
N MET A 224 -14.24 1.32 -7.93
CA MET A 224 -13.19 0.31 -7.96
C MET A 224 -13.10 -0.26 -9.38
N GLN A 225 -11.87 -0.37 -9.90
CA GLN A 225 -11.64 -0.81 -11.27
C GLN A 225 -10.90 -2.12 -11.46
N SER A 226 -9.94 -2.38 -10.58
CA SER A 226 -9.23 -3.63 -10.63
C SER A 226 -8.99 -4.20 -9.24
N ILE A 227 -8.93 -5.52 -9.20
CA ILE A 227 -8.53 -6.29 -8.03
C ILE A 227 -7.34 -7.14 -8.47
N HIS A 228 -6.19 -6.82 -7.91
CA HIS A 228 -4.94 -7.56 -8.11
C HIS A 228 -4.80 -8.54 -6.96
N VAL A 229 -4.82 -9.85 -7.22
CA VAL A 229 -4.62 -10.87 -6.18
C VAL A 229 -3.32 -11.62 -6.42
N PHE A 230 -2.39 -11.52 -5.47
CA PHE A 230 -1.08 -12.17 -5.48
C PHE A 230 -1.08 -13.40 -4.56
N GLY A 231 -0.27 -14.39 -4.90
CA GLY A 231 -0.22 -15.67 -4.18
C GLY A 231 -1.23 -16.70 -4.69
N VAL A 232 -1.71 -16.54 -5.93
CA VAL A 232 -2.60 -17.51 -6.60
C VAL A 232 -1.72 -18.43 -7.45
N TYR A 233 -1.38 -19.61 -6.92
CA TYR A 233 -0.46 -20.55 -7.56
C TYR A 233 -1.11 -21.46 -8.62
N LYS A 234 -2.45 -21.50 -8.65
CA LYS A 234 -3.20 -22.30 -9.63
C LYS A 234 -4.11 -21.38 -10.41
N ARG A 235 -4.06 -21.48 -11.75
CA ARG A 235 -4.96 -20.73 -12.62
C ARG A 235 -6.41 -21.08 -12.29
N PRO A 236 -7.28 -20.11 -11.96
CA PRO A 236 -8.69 -20.39 -11.77
C PRO A 236 -9.34 -20.70 -13.11
N GLN A 237 -10.31 -21.63 -13.11
CA GLN A 237 -11.13 -21.92 -14.29
C GLN A 237 -12.17 -20.82 -14.55
N ARG A 238 -12.65 -20.19 -13.48
CA ARG A 238 -13.66 -19.14 -13.51
C ARG A 238 -13.44 -18.15 -12.37
N VAL A 239 -13.72 -16.89 -12.62
CA VAL A 239 -13.82 -15.84 -11.59
C VAL A 239 -15.20 -15.22 -11.68
N THR A 240 -15.85 -15.05 -10.53
CA THR A 240 -17.18 -14.42 -10.45
C THR A 240 -17.15 -13.21 -9.53
N VAL A 241 -17.89 -12.18 -9.91
CA VAL A 241 -18.22 -11.04 -9.05
C VAL A 241 -19.74 -10.99 -8.91
N ASN A 242 -20.23 -11.07 -7.68
CA ASN A 242 -21.67 -11.08 -7.36
C ASN A 242 -22.45 -12.18 -8.11
N GLY A 243 -21.85 -13.36 -8.25
CA GLY A 243 -22.44 -14.49 -8.96
C GLY A 243 -22.31 -14.44 -10.49
N HIS A 244 -21.87 -13.32 -11.06
CA HIS A 244 -21.67 -13.17 -12.50
C HIS A 244 -20.20 -13.39 -12.88
N GLU A 245 -19.97 -14.15 -13.95
CA GLU A 245 -18.62 -14.37 -14.46
C GLU A 245 -18.00 -13.05 -14.97
N THR A 246 -16.72 -12.85 -14.68
CA THR A 246 -15.99 -11.65 -15.10
C THR A 246 -14.69 -12.00 -15.81
N LYS A 247 -14.21 -11.06 -16.61
CA LYS A 247 -12.90 -11.16 -17.28
C LYS A 247 -11.79 -11.06 -16.24
N PHE A 248 -10.75 -11.87 -16.43
CA PHE A 248 -9.54 -11.80 -15.64
C PHE A 248 -8.32 -12.20 -16.48
N ASP A 249 -7.15 -11.67 -16.11
CA ASP A 249 -5.86 -12.12 -16.61
C ASP A 249 -5.13 -12.89 -15.51
N TYR A 250 -4.41 -13.95 -15.88
CA TYR A 250 -3.59 -14.73 -14.95
C TYR A 250 -2.14 -14.75 -15.42
N PHE A 251 -1.27 -14.23 -14.58
CA PHE A 251 0.17 -14.11 -14.79
C PHE A 251 0.87 -15.23 -14.01
N GLU A 252 1.00 -16.40 -14.63
CA GLU A 252 1.50 -17.62 -13.99
C GLU A 252 2.86 -17.44 -13.32
N LYS A 253 3.83 -16.81 -14.00
CA LYS A 253 5.17 -16.55 -13.45
C LYS A 253 5.17 -15.67 -12.20
N LEU A 254 4.13 -14.86 -12.02
CA LEU A 254 4.01 -13.91 -10.91
C LEU A 254 3.01 -14.37 -9.84
N ASN A 255 2.35 -15.52 -10.04
CA ASN A 255 1.25 -16.01 -9.19
C ASN A 255 0.21 -14.90 -8.90
N TRP A 256 -0.10 -14.13 -9.95
CA TRP A 256 -0.92 -12.92 -9.89
C TRP A 256 -2.13 -13.07 -10.82
N ILE A 257 -3.30 -12.73 -10.30
CA ILE A 257 -4.52 -12.55 -11.09
C ILE A 257 -4.97 -11.09 -11.06
N LEU A 258 -5.32 -10.57 -12.23
CA LEU A 258 -5.94 -9.27 -12.41
C LEU A 258 -7.42 -9.48 -12.75
N ILE A 259 -8.31 -9.04 -11.88
CA ILE A 259 -9.75 -9.11 -12.07
C ILE A 259 -10.25 -7.71 -12.44
N TYR A 260 -10.93 -7.61 -13.58
CA TYR A 260 -11.55 -6.35 -14.00
C TYR A 260 -12.91 -6.20 -13.31
N TYR A 261 -13.13 -5.05 -12.70
CA TYR A 261 -14.35 -4.72 -12.00
C TYR A 261 -14.74 -3.27 -12.31
N LYS A 262 -16.03 -2.94 -12.24
CA LYS A 262 -16.46 -1.54 -12.30
C LYS A 262 -17.67 -1.41 -11.40
N GLY A 263 -17.46 -0.92 -10.20
CA GLY A 263 -18.56 -0.72 -9.26
C GLY A 263 -18.16 0.18 -8.10
N ASN A 264 -19.18 0.75 -7.46
CA ASN A 264 -18.98 1.54 -6.26
C ASN A 264 -18.69 0.59 -5.08
N ILE A 265 -17.56 0.84 -4.42
CA ILE A 265 -17.05 0.02 -3.31
C ILE A 265 -17.86 0.21 -2.02
N PHE A 266 -18.56 1.34 -1.88
CA PHE A 266 -19.26 1.71 -0.65
C PHE A 266 -20.75 1.37 -0.68
N SER A 267 -21.37 1.40 -1.86
CA SER A 267 -22.83 1.35 -2.00
C SER A 267 -23.43 -0.05 -2.02
N ASN A 268 -22.63 -1.11 -1.88
CA ASN A 268 -23.09 -2.48 -2.06
C ASN A 268 -22.67 -3.38 -0.90
N HIS A 269 -23.64 -4.16 -0.40
CA HIS A 269 -23.39 -5.27 0.49
C HIS A 269 -22.88 -6.45 -0.37
N PHE A 270 -21.60 -6.81 -0.24
CA PHE A 270 -20.97 -7.93 -0.99
C PHE A 270 -20.47 -9.02 -0.05
#